data_AF-A0A7Y7Z5E9-F1
#
_entry.id   AF-A0A7Y7Z5E9-F1
#
_cell.length_a   1.000
_cell.length_b   1.000
_cell.length_c   1.000
_cell.angle_alpha   90.00
_cell.angle_beta   90.00
_cell.angle_gamma   90.00
#
_symmetry.space_group_name_H-M   'P 1'
#
loop_
_entity.id
_entity.type
_entity.pdbx_description
1 polymer ?
#
loop_
_entity_poly.entity_id
_entity_poly.type
_entity_poly.pdbx_seq_one_letter_code
_entity_poly.pdbx_strand_id
1 'polypeptide(L)'
;QLAKDEGLTLREVALRFSRPKRDFVGTPEQVADAIQTWFETGASDGFIINSVLPDGLQYFTELVVPVLQQRGLFRTDYSGQTLRDNLGLAVPVNRYSVAAEVEEQQEALA
;
A
#
# COMPACT_ATOMS: atom_id res chain seq x y z
N GLN A 1 -21.54 22.33 10.79
CA GLN A 1 -21.55 21.14 11.68
C GLN A 1 -22.41 20.09 10.96
N LEU A 2 -21.85 19.02 10.39
CA LEU A 2 -22.51 18.09 9.45
C LEU A 2 -24.00 17.77 9.74
N ALA A 3 -24.34 17.44 10.99
CA ALA A 3 -25.70 17.12 11.38
C ALA A 3 -26.68 18.30 11.28
N LYS A 4 -26.22 19.52 11.57
CA LYS A 4 -26.99 20.76 11.41
C LYS A 4 -27.08 21.17 9.95
N ASP A 5 -25.99 21.01 9.22
CA ASP A 5 -25.88 21.43 7.82
C ASP A 5 -26.77 20.56 6.90
N GLU A 6 -26.94 19.27 7.25
CA GLU A 6 -27.78 18.32 6.50
C GLU A 6 -29.14 18.02 7.18
N GLY A 7 -29.49 18.69 8.29
CA GLY A 7 -30.79 18.53 8.96
C GLY A 7 -31.08 17.12 9.50
N LEU A 8 -30.04 16.40 9.95
CA LEU A 8 -30.13 14.99 10.33
C LEU A 8 -30.72 14.82 11.75
N THR A 9 -31.57 13.81 11.92
CA THR A 9 -32.00 13.32 13.23
C THR A 9 -30.87 12.59 13.96
N LEU A 10 -30.97 12.47 15.29
CA LEU A 10 -29.99 11.73 16.10
C LEU A 10 -29.83 10.27 15.63
N ARG A 11 -30.91 9.63 15.19
CA ARG A 11 -30.89 8.26 14.64
C ARG A 11 -30.09 8.21 13.34
N GLU A 12 -30.26 9.16 12.44
CA GLU A 12 -29.54 9.20 11.17
C GLU A 12 -28.06 9.49 11.37
N VAL A 13 -27.71 10.39 12.29
CA VAL A 13 -26.32 10.60 12.70
C VAL A 13 -25.72 9.31 13.25
N ALA A 14 -26.40 8.64 14.20
CA ALA A 14 -25.92 7.37 14.75
C ALA A 14 -25.75 6.27 13.69
N LEU A 15 -26.68 6.15 12.75
CA LEU A 15 -26.58 5.20 11.64
C LEU A 15 -25.41 5.49 10.70
N ARG A 16 -25.13 6.76 10.43
CA ARG A 16 -24.03 7.16 9.53
C ARG A 16 -22.65 6.94 10.17
N PHE A 17 -22.51 7.20 11.47
CA PHE A 17 -21.28 6.92 12.21
C PHE A 17 -21.07 5.43 12.49
N SER A 18 -22.15 4.65 12.61
CA SER A 18 -22.03 3.18 12.75
C SER A 18 -21.67 2.48 11.44
N ARG A 19 -21.82 3.13 10.29
CA ARG A 19 -21.48 2.62 8.95
C ARG A 19 -20.74 3.69 8.14
N PRO A 20 -19.51 4.05 8.52
CA PRO A 20 -18.74 5.04 7.77
C PRO A 20 -18.64 4.60 6.31
N LYS A 21 -18.82 5.56 5.38
CA LYS A 21 -18.50 5.31 3.97
C LYS A 21 -17.05 4.84 3.92
N ARG A 22 -16.85 3.69 3.31
CA ARG A 22 -15.53 3.13 3.07
C ARG A 22 -15.11 3.57 1.68
N ASP A 23 -13.99 4.26 1.56
CA ASP A 23 -13.47 4.73 0.27
C ASP A 23 -13.21 3.57 -0.71
N PHE A 24 -13.00 2.36 -0.18
CA PHE A 24 -12.68 1.14 -0.93
C PHE A 24 -13.89 0.21 -1.15
N VAL A 25 -15.10 0.76 -1.31
CA VAL A 25 -16.31 -0.04 -1.62
C VAL A 25 -16.97 0.49 -2.88
N GLY A 26 -17.06 -0.35 -3.91
CA GLY A 26 -17.62 0.02 -5.20
C GLY A 26 -17.23 -0.92 -6.31
N THR A 27 -17.26 -0.42 -7.55
CA THR A 27 -16.70 -1.12 -8.72
C THR A 27 -15.17 -1.18 -8.65
N PRO A 28 -14.52 -2.05 -9.45
CA PRO A 28 -13.06 -2.11 -9.48
C PRO A 28 -12.40 -0.76 -9.81
N GLU A 29 -13.01 0.03 -10.69
CA GLU A 29 -12.55 1.36 -11.06
C GLU A 29 -12.66 2.34 -9.89
N GLN A 30 -13.77 2.32 -9.15
CA GLN A 30 -13.96 3.19 -7.98
C GLN A 30 -12.95 2.88 -6.88
N VAL A 31 -12.64 1.60 -6.66
CA VAL A 31 -11.60 1.19 -5.70
C VAL A 31 -10.22 1.61 -6.19
N ALA A 32 -9.92 1.47 -7.49
CA ALA A 32 -8.66 1.93 -8.08
C ALA A 32 -8.52 3.47 -7.99
N ASP A 33 -9.60 4.23 -8.20
CA ASP A 33 -9.64 5.68 -8.06
C ASP A 33 -9.31 6.12 -6.62
N ALA A 34 -9.86 5.42 -5.62
CA ALA A 34 -9.56 5.67 -4.22
C ALA A 34 -8.10 5.38 -3.89
N ILE A 35 -7.56 4.24 -4.33
CA ILE A 35 -6.14 3.87 -4.15
C ILE A 35 -5.23 4.93 -4.80
N GLN A 36 -5.53 5.32 -6.04
CA GLN A 36 -4.79 6.35 -6.77
C GLN A 36 -4.80 7.69 -6.02
N THR A 37 -5.97 8.13 -5.54
CA THR A 37 -6.09 9.38 -4.79
C THR A 37 -5.21 9.36 -3.55
N TRP A 38 -5.22 8.27 -2.78
CA TRP A 38 -4.39 8.13 -1.59
C TRP A 38 -2.89 8.12 -1.90
N PHE A 39 -2.50 7.49 -3.01
CA PHE A 39 -1.10 7.49 -3.47
C PHE A 39 -0.65 8.89 -3.91
N GLU A 40 -1.40 9.54 -4.81
CA GLU A 40 -1.05 10.85 -5.37
C GLU A 40 -1.08 11.98 -4.35
N THR A 41 -1.93 11.87 -3.31
CA THR A 41 -1.97 12.83 -2.20
C THR A 41 -0.91 12.58 -1.14
N GLY A 42 -0.07 11.55 -1.28
CA GLY A 42 0.96 11.19 -0.32
C GLY A 42 0.41 10.62 0.99
N ALA A 43 -0.83 10.12 0.98
CA ALA A 43 -1.43 9.47 2.15
C ALA A 43 -0.92 8.03 2.32
N SER A 44 -0.43 7.38 1.27
CA SER A 44 0.10 6.01 1.33
C SER A 44 1.03 5.65 0.17
N ASP A 45 2.13 4.95 0.46
CA ASP A 45 3.01 4.30 -0.53
C ASP A 45 2.54 2.87 -0.90
N GLY A 46 1.62 2.28 -0.12
CA GLY A 46 1.17 0.91 -0.33
C GLY A 46 0.09 0.47 0.66
N PHE A 47 -0.62 -0.60 0.32
CA PHE A 47 -1.76 -1.08 1.09
C PHE A 47 -1.57 -2.52 1.55
N ILE A 48 -1.96 -2.79 2.79
CA ILE A 48 -2.13 -4.15 3.29
C ILE A 48 -3.57 -4.56 3.07
N ILE A 49 -3.80 -5.53 2.18
CA ILE A 49 -5.13 -6.01 1.83
C ILE A 49 -5.54 -7.10 2.80
N ASN A 50 -6.56 -6.82 3.62
CA ASN A 50 -7.24 -7.82 4.43
C ASN A 50 -8.58 -8.15 3.76
N SER A 51 -8.73 -9.37 3.28
CA SER A 51 -9.92 -9.83 2.56
C SER A 51 -10.61 -10.98 3.29
N VAL A 52 -11.93 -11.04 3.20
CA VAL A 52 -12.69 -12.21 3.66
C VAL A 52 -12.34 -13.40 2.77
N LEU A 53 -11.88 -14.48 3.39
CA LEU A 53 -11.56 -15.72 2.69
C LEU A 53 -12.85 -16.51 2.37
N PRO A 54 -12.88 -17.28 1.27
CA PRO A 54 -11.74 -17.59 0.39
C PRO A 54 -11.50 -16.58 -0.75
N ASP A 55 -12.54 -15.93 -1.27
CA ASP A 55 -12.48 -15.31 -2.60
C ASP A 55 -12.11 -13.81 -2.59
N GLY A 56 -12.09 -13.16 -1.43
CA GLY A 56 -11.93 -11.71 -1.36
C GLY A 56 -10.61 -11.21 -1.94
N LEU A 57 -9.52 -11.96 -1.77
CA LEU A 57 -8.23 -11.62 -2.38
C LEU A 57 -8.28 -11.82 -3.89
N GLN A 58 -8.93 -12.90 -4.35
CA GLN A 58 -9.07 -13.22 -5.76
C GLN A 58 -9.78 -12.09 -6.52
N TYR A 59 -10.90 -11.58 -6.00
CA TYR A 59 -11.60 -10.47 -6.62
C TYR A 59 -10.74 -9.21 -6.74
N PHE A 60 -9.92 -8.91 -5.72
CA PHE A 60 -9.02 -7.76 -5.79
C PHE A 60 -7.94 -7.96 -6.86
N THR A 61 -7.30 -9.14 -6.90
CA THR A 61 -6.23 -9.44 -7.85
C THR A 61 -6.71 -9.57 -9.29
N GLU A 62 -7.93 -10.05 -9.52
CA GLU A 62 -8.47 -10.25 -10.87
C GLU A 62 -9.16 -9.00 -11.43
N LEU A 63 -9.73 -8.15 -10.56
CA LEU A 63 -10.55 -7.01 -11.00
C LEU A 63 -9.86 -5.66 -10.79
N VAL A 64 -9.20 -5.43 -9.66
CA VAL A 64 -8.62 -4.11 -9.32
C VAL A 64 -7.19 -3.97 -9.80
N VAL A 65 -6.35 -5.00 -9.59
CA VAL A 65 -4.93 -4.95 -9.99
C VAL A 65 -4.73 -4.65 -11.48
N PRO A 66 -5.50 -5.23 -12.43
CA PRO A 66 -5.35 -4.90 -13.84
C PRO A 66 -5.62 -3.42 -14.15
N VAL A 67 -6.60 -2.81 -13.47
CA VAL A 67 -6.92 -1.38 -13.61
C VAL A 67 -5.73 -0.53 -13.13
N LEU A 68 -5.14 -0.87 -11.99
CA LEU A 68 -3.97 -0.17 -11.47
C LEU A 68 -2.75 -0.32 -12.39
N GLN A 69 -2.54 -1.51 -12.98
CA GLN A 69 -1.48 -1.74 -13.95
C GLN A 69 -1.69 -0.93 -15.23
N GLN A 70 -2.92 -0.89 -15.77
CA GLN A 70 -3.25 -0.08 -16.95
C GLN A 70 -2.96 1.41 -16.73
N ARG A 71 -3.13 1.88 -15.49
CA ARG A 71 -2.83 3.26 -15.08
C ARG A 71 -1.36 3.51 -14.74
N GLY A 72 -0.51 2.50 -14.77
CA GLY A 72 0.90 2.61 -14.40
C GLY A 72 1.14 2.78 -12.89
N LEU A 73 0.14 2.52 -12.05
CA LEU A 73 0.21 2.63 -10.59
C LEU A 73 0.69 1.34 -9.91
N PHE A 74 0.67 0.23 -10.64
CA PHE A 74 1.14 -1.05 -10.14
C PHE A 74 1.97 -1.77 -11.18
N ARG A 75 2.98 -2.51 -10.73
CA ARG A 75 3.89 -3.29 -11.57
C ARG A 75 3.16 -4.45 -12.27
N THR A 76 3.63 -4.80 -13.48
CA THR A 76 3.14 -5.95 -14.25
C THR A 76 3.88 -7.24 -13.94
N ASP A 77 5.12 -7.14 -13.43
CA ASP A 77 5.94 -8.28 -13.02
C ASP A 77 6.79 -7.90 -11.80
N TYR A 78 7.37 -8.89 -11.12
CA TYR A 78 8.28 -8.69 -10.00
C TYR A 78 9.59 -8.07 -10.48
N SER A 79 10.08 -7.06 -9.76
CA SER A 79 11.30 -6.32 -10.09
C SER A 79 12.58 -6.98 -9.56
N GLY A 80 12.45 -7.97 -8.67
CA GLY A 80 13.60 -8.70 -8.14
C GLY A 80 13.23 -9.92 -7.32
N GLN A 81 14.25 -10.58 -6.78
CA GLN A 81 14.14 -11.90 -6.15
C GLN A 81 13.95 -11.81 -4.63
N THR A 82 14.25 -10.66 -4.02
CA THR A 82 14.08 -10.46 -2.58
C THR A 82 12.91 -9.53 -2.29
N LEU A 83 12.39 -9.58 -1.06
CA LEU A 83 11.38 -8.61 -0.60
C LEU A 83 11.89 -7.17 -0.71
N ARG A 84 13.18 -6.95 -0.43
CA ARG A 84 13.79 -5.61 -0.52
C ARG A 84 13.78 -5.09 -1.95
N ASP A 85 14.17 -5.91 -2.93
CA ASP A 85 14.16 -5.51 -4.35
C ASP A 85 12.74 -5.13 -4.81
N ASN A 86 11.75 -5.91 -4.36
CA ASN A 86 10.35 -5.67 -4.70
C ASN A 86 9.75 -4.42 -4.06
N LEU A 87 10.38 -3.91 -3.00
CA LEU A 87 10.02 -2.66 -2.31
C LEU A 87 10.96 -1.49 -2.68
N GLY A 88 11.93 -1.70 -3.58
CA GLY A 88 12.92 -0.67 -3.92
C GLY A 88 13.90 -0.32 -2.80
N LEU A 89 14.15 -1.26 -1.88
CA LEU A 89 15.02 -1.06 -0.72
C LEU A 89 16.42 -1.64 -0.95
N ALA A 90 17.45 -0.92 -0.54
CA ALA A 90 18.82 -1.44 -0.53
C ALA A 90 19.00 -2.55 0.53
N VAL A 91 19.89 -3.50 0.25
CA VAL A 91 20.37 -4.48 1.23
C VAL A 91 21.37 -3.79 2.15
N PRO A 92 21.11 -3.68 3.46
CA PRO A 92 22.06 -3.08 4.38
C PRO A 92 23.29 -3.97 4.52
N VAL A 93 24.48 -3.39 4.38
CA VAL A 93 25.74 -4.11 4.58
C VAL A 93 25.87 -4.45 6.07
N ASN A 94 26.38 -5.65 6.36
CA ASN A 94 26.66 -6.06 7.74
C ASN A 94 27.75 -5.15 8.33
N ARG A 95 27.45 -4.46 9.43
CA ARG A 95 28.40 -3.53 10.08
C ARG A 95 29.72 -4.19 10.51
N TYR A 96 29.71 -5.49 10.78
CA TYR A 96 30.90 -6.22 11.24
C TYR A 96 31.75 -6.73 10.06
N SER A 97 31.16 -6.94 8.88
CA SER A 97 31.94 -7.31 7.69
C SER A 97 32.76 -6.12 7.19
N VAL A 98 32.18 -4.91 7.23
CA VAL A 98 32.90 -3.68 6.87
C VAL A 98 34.11 -3.44 7.79
N ALA A 99 33.97 -3.67 9.09
CA ALA A 99 35.06 -3.47 10.05
C ALA A 99 36.22 -4.45 9.79
N ALA A 100 35.91 -5.73 9.52
CA ALA A 100 36.92 -6.73 9.19
C ALA A 100 37.64 -6.42 7.87
N GLU A 101 36.92 -5.99 6.83
CA GLU A 101 37.52 -5.60 5.54
C GLU A 101 38.46 -4.39 5.67
N VAL A 102 38.13 -3.41 6.53
CA VAL A 102 38.99 -2.24 6.78
C VAL A 102 40.25 -2.64 7.53
N GLU A 103 40.15 -3.51 8.53
CA GLU A 103 41.29 -4.01 9.30
C GLU A 103 42.25 -4.82 8.41
N GLU A 104 41.72 -5.74 7.59
CA GLU A 104 42.51 -6.50 6.62
C GLU A 104 43.22 -5.60 5.60
N GLN A 105 42.56 -4.54 5.12
CA GLN A 105 43.17 -3.57 4.19
C GLN A 105 44.27 -2.73 4.84
N GLN A 106 44.11 -2.37 6.11
CA GLN A 106 45.13 -1.63 6.87
C GLN A 106 46.37 -2.47 7.15
N GLU A 107 46.19 -3.75 7.50
CA GLU A 107 47.29 -4.70 7.66
C GLU A 107 48.02 -4.97 6.34
N ALA A 108 47.30 -5.10 5.22
CA ALA A 108 47.90 -5.34 3.91
C ALA A 108 48.72 -4.15 3.34
N LEU A 109 48.53 -2.94 3.90
CA LEU A 109 49.23 -1.71 3.50
C LEU A 109 50.43 -1.37 4.40
N ALA A 110 50.65 -2.13 5.49
CA ALA A 110 51.75 -1.96 6.45
C ALA A 110 52.93 -2.89 6.13
#